data_AF-A0A3R6HTU7-F1
#
_entry.id   AF-A0A3R6HTU7-F1
#
_cell.length_a   1.000
_cell.length_b   1.000
_cell.length_c   1.000
_cell.angle_alpha   90.00
_cell.angle_beta   90.00
_cell.angle_gamma   90.00
#
_symmetry.space_group_name_H-M   'P 1'
#
loop_
_entity.id
_entity.type
_entity.pdbx_description
1 polymer ?
#
loop_
_entity_poly.entity_id
_entity_poly.type
_entity_poly.pdbx_seq_one_letter_code
_entity_poly.pdbx_strand_id
1 'polypeptide(L)'
;MLSIICLVLCTWHVGFYPGCPWQNHILYSFFHVNGFHLAVNLLVLWQIKNDMKPVTSLAVASVASLLPMYVSQPTMGLSGFLFSSFGLMWGKTGRWKEALKKAMPFIICTMAVPNVNGLLHLYCFILGYIVAYCVNNIKIR
;
A
#
# COMPACT_ATOMS: atom_id res chain seq x y z
N MET A 1 14.25 3.05 -13.36
CA MET A 1 14.18 4.49 -12.98
C MET A 1 13.32 4.77 -11.74
N LEU A 2 12.28 3.99 -11.42
CA LEU A 2 11.50 4.18 -10.16
C LEU A 2 12.21 3.74 -8.88
N SER A 3 13.24 2.90 -8.98
CA SER A 3 13.94 2.29 -7.83
C SER A 3 14.83 3.24 -7.04
N ILE A 4 15.19 4.41 -7.59
CA ILE A 4 16.11 5.37 -6.96
C ILE A 4 15.35 6.36 -6.04
N ILE A 5 14.04 6.55 -6.23
CA ILE A 5 13.24 7.49 -5.43
C ILE A 5 12.93 6.93 -4.02
N CYS A 6 13.15 5.63 -3.77
CA CYS A 6 12.94 4.99 -2.46
C CYS A 6 14.15 5.07 -1.51
N LEU A 7 15.13 5.95 -1.76
CA LEU A 7 16.31 6.12 -0.90
C LEU A 7 16.20 7.38 -0.04
N VAL A 8 15.39 7.33 1.02
CA VAL A 8 15.66 8.16 2.21
C VAL A 8 15.68 7.26 3.43
N LEU A 9 16.88 7.05 3.97
CA LEU A 9 17.11 6.29 5.20
C LEU A 9 16.63 7.12 6.39
N CYS A 10 15.64 6.56 7.10
CA CYS A 10 15.34 6.77 8.50
C CYS A 10 15.21 8.23 8.97
N THR A 11 14.00 8.78 8.87
CA THR A 11 13.56 9.90 9.71
C THR A 11 12.24 9.49 10.35
N TRP A 12 12.27 9.18 11.65
CA TRP A 12 11.10 8.75 12.44
C TRP A 12 9.91 9.74 12.36
N HIS A 13 10.18 10.99 11.97
CA HIS A 13 9.19 12.06 11.86
C HIS A 13 8.37 12.08 10.56
N VAL A 14 8.64 11.19 9.60
CA VAL A 14 8.01 11.26 8.25
C VAL A 14 6.91 10.20 8.04
N GLY A 15 6.72 9.26 8.98
CA GLY A 15 5.55 8.38 8.98
C GLY A 15 4.24 9.12 9.28
N PHE A 16 3.10 8.54 8.90
CA PHE A 16 1.79 9.11 9.24
C PHE A 16 1.32 8.65 10.63
N TYR A 17 0.64 9.55 11.34
CA TYR A 17 0.08 9.34 12.69
C TYR A 17 -1.07 10.35 12.93
N PRO A 18 -1.91 10.16 13.98
CA PRO A 18 -2.99 11.09 14.26
C PRO A 18 -2.49 12.54 14.43
N GLY A 19 -3.04 13.46 13.65
CA GLY A 19 -2.68 14.88 13.68
C GLY A 19 -1.39 15.26 12.93
N CYS A 20 -0.77 14.34 12.19
CA CYS A 20 0.41 14.66 11.38
C CYS A 20 0.05 15.56 10.17
N PRO A 21 1.03 16.30 9.62
CA PRO A 21 0.84 17.06 8.39
C PRO A 21 0.39 16.16 7.22
N TRP A 22 -0.45 16.69 6.33
CA TRP A 22 -0.99 15.93 5.19
C TRP A 22 0.09 15.30 4.30
N GLN A 23 1.28 15.91 4.22
CA GLN A 23 2.41 15.42 3.44
C GLN A 23 2.88 14.04 3.92
N ASN A 24 2.78 13.74 5.22
CA ASN A 24 3.19 12.45 5.77
C ASN A 24 2.37 11.29 5.16
N HIS A 25 1.10 11.51 4.85
CA HIS A 25 0.23 10.54 4.19
C HIS A 25 0.65 10.22 2.73
N ILE A 26 1.51 11.04 2.13
CA ILE A 26 2.11 10.76 0.81
C ILE A 26 3.51 10.19 0.99
N LEU A 27 4.30 10.83 1.85
CA LEU A 27 5.72 10.53 2.00
C LEU A 27 5.97 9.18 2.69
N TYR A 28 5.07 8.70 3.54
CA TYR A 28 5.29 7.46 4.31
C TYR A 28 5.66 6.24 3.44
N SER A 29 5.19 6.19 2.18
CA SER A 29 5.47 5.09 1.25
C SER A 29 6.94 5.01 0.84
N PHE A 30 7.71 6.08 1.02
CA PHE A 30 9.12 6.17 0.62
C PHE A 30 10.09 5.94 1.79
N PHE A 31 9.61 5.91 3.02
CA PHE A 31 10.44 5.74 4.22
C PHE A 31 10.25 4.36 4.83
N HIS A 32 11.31 3.83 5.44
CA HIS A 32 11.33 2.48 5.99
C HIS A 32 11.98 2.46 7.38
N VAL A 33 11.46 1.60 8.25
CA VAL A 33 11.95 1.41 9.63
C VAL A 33 13.36 0.80 9.70
N ASN A 34 13.75 -0.03 8.72
CA ASN A 34 15.08 -0.64 8.62
C ASN A 34 15.34 -1.17 7.19
N GLY A 35 16.59 -1.56 6.93
CA GLY A 35 17.02 -2.08 5.63
C GLY A 35 16.38 -3.41 5.24
N PHE A 36 16.02 -4.27 6.20
CA PHE A 36 15.33 -5.53 5.93
C PHE A 36 13.92 -5.30 5.39
N HIS A 37 13.13 -4.42 6.03
CA HIS A 37 11.82 -4.02 5.56
C HIS A 37 11.88 -3.39 4.16
N LEU A 38 12.89 -2.54 3.91
CA LEU A 38 13.15 -2.00 2.58
C LEU A 38 13.45 -3.10 1.55
N ALA A 39 14.32 -4.05 1.86
CA ALA A 39 14.70 -5.13 0.95
C ALA A 39 13.50 -6.00 0.54
N VAL A 40 12.64 -6.38 1.50
CA VAL A 40 11.42 -7.16 1.24
C VAL A 40 10.48 -6.37 0.32
N ASN A 41 10.25 -5.09 0.61
CA ASN A 41 9.39 -4.24 -0.21
C ASN A 41 9.93 -4.06 -1.63
N LEU A 42 11.25 -3.88 -1.78
CA LEU A 42 11.90 -3.75 -3.09
C LEU A 42 11.84 -5.05 -3.90
N LEU A 43 11.95 -6.22 -3.24
CA LEU A 43 11.78 -7.51 -3.89
C LEU A 43 10.38 -7.66 -4.48
N VAL A 44 9.35 -7.34 -3.71
CA VAL A 44 7.96 -7.38 -4.19
C VAL A 44 7.73 -6.34 -5.29
N LEU A 45 8.22 -5.11 -5.11
CA LEU A 45 8.14 -4.06 -6.11
C LEU A 45 8.77 -4.52 -7.44
N TRP A 46 9.94 -5.15 -7.38
CA TRP A 46 10.65 -5.65 -8.55
C TRP A 46 9.82 -6.67 -9.35
N GLN A 47 9.07 -7.52 -8.66
CA GLN A 47 8.21 -8.54 -9.27
C GLN A 47 6.99 -7.93 -9.99
N ILE A 48 6.45 -6.82 -9.50
CA ILE A 48 5.19 -6.23 -10.02
C ILE A 48 5.37 -4.96 -10.84
N LYS A 49 6.61 -4.45 -10.94
CA LYS A 49 6.91 -3.11 -11.50
C LYS A 49 6.38 -2.87 -12.92
N ASN A 50 6.22 -3.92 -13.71
CA ASN A 50 5.78 -3.83 -15.11
C ASN A 50 4.25 -3.78 -15.26
N ASP A 51 3.51 -4.24 -14.25
CA ASP A 51 2.04 -4.37 -14.32
C ASP A 51 1.31 -3.29 -13.48
N MET A 52 2.04 -2.65 -12.57
CA MET A 52 1.50 -1.68 -11.63
C MET A 52 1.20 -0.32 -12.28
N LYS A 53 0.26 0.42 -11.66
CA LYS A 53 -0.03 1.83 -11.99
C LYS A 53 0.50 2.72 -10.86
N PRO A 54 1.77 3.16 -10.89
CA PRO A 54 2.41 3.73 -9.70
C PRO A 54 1.70 4.97 -9.16
N VAL A 55 1.26 5.89 -10.02
CA VAL A 55 0.57 7.11 -9.59
C VAL A 55 -0.75 6.78 -8.89
N THR A 56 -1.55 5.87 -9.46
CA THR A 56 -2.82 5.45 -8.87
C THR A 56 -2.60 4.66 -7.59
N SER A 57 -1.60 3.78 -7.55
CA SER A 57 -1.23 3.03 -6.35
C SER A 57 -0.84 3.96 -5.20
N LEU A 58 -0.04 4.98 -5.47
CA LEU A 58 0.36 5.98 -4.47
C LEU A 58 -0.85 6.77 -3.98
N ALA A 59 -1.71 7.25 -4.88
CA ALA A 59 -2.92 7.98 -4.51
C ALA A 59 -3.85 7.15 -3.62
N VAL A 60 -4.09 5.88 -3.98
CA VAL A 60 -4.90 4.95 -3.18
C VAL A 60 -4.28 4.74 -1.80
N ALA A 61 -2.97 4.55 -1.72
CA ALA A 61 -2.26 4.33 -0.47
C ALA A 61 -2.34 5.56 0.45
N SER A 62 -2.17 6.76 -0.12
CA SER A 62 -2.35 8.02 0.60
C SER A 62 -3.77 8.21 1.13
N VAL A 63 -4.80 7.92 0.32
CA VAL A 63 -6.19 7.99 0.77
C VAL A 63 -6.47 6.94 1.86
N ALA A 64 -5.98 5.71 1.70
CA ALA A 64 -6.12 4.66 2.70
C ALA A 64 -5.52 5.06 4.05
N SER A 65 -4.41 5.81 4.03
CA SER A 65 -3.75 6.27 5.25
C SER A 65 -4.55 7.32 6.05
N LEU A 66 -5.62 7.89 5.48
CA LEU A 66 -6.54 8.81 6.16
C LEU A 66 -7.69 8.08 6.89
N LEU A 67 -7.84 6.78 6.66
CA LEU A 67 -8.89 6.00 7.31
C LEU A 67 -8.56 5.73 8.78
N PRO A 68 -9.57 5.52 9.65
CA PRO A 68 -9.36 5.26 11.06
C PRO A 68 -8.43 4.06 11.29
N MET A 69 -7.28 4.33 11.91
CA MET A 69 -6.32 3.30 12.32
C MET A 69 -5.80 3.64 13.70
N TYR A 70 -5.83 2.67 14.61
CA TYR A 70 -5.31 2.81 15.97
C TYR A 70 -3.80 2.60 15.95
N VAL A 71 -3.06 3.60 15.48
CA VAL A 71 -1.59 3.58 15.47
C VAL A 71 -1.04 4.44 16.61
N SER A 72 -0.28 3.82 17.51
CA SER A 72 0.44 4.50 18.60
C SER A 72 1.81 5.02 18.16
N GLN A 73 2.29 4.60 16.99
CA GLN A 73 3.59 4.95 16.44
C GLN A 73 3.43 5.37 14.97
N PRO A 74 4.29 6.28 14.45
CA PRO A 74 4.29 6.66 13.04
C PRO A 74 4.38 5.45 12.11
N THR A 75 3.44 5.33 11.17
CA THR A 75 3.46 4.26 10.16
C THR A 75 4.23 4.71 8.92
N MET A 76 5.18 3.91 8.46
CA MET A 76 5.94 4.11 7.23
C MET A 76 6.29 2.79 6.54
N GLY A 77 6.39 2.82 5.22
CA GLY A 77 6.74 1.67 4.40
C GLY A 77 6.01 1.65 3.06
N LEU A 78 6.67 1.09 2.06
CA LEU A 78 6.12 0.92 0.70
C LEU A 78 4.99 -0.13 0.64
N SER A 79 4.81 -0.97 1.66
CA SER A 79 3.83 -2.05 1.65
C SER A 79 2.40 -1.57 1.36
N GLY A 80 1.98 -0.41 1.89
CA GLY A 80 0.69 0.18 1.57
C GLY A 80 0.50 0.41 0.07
N PHE A 81 1.50 0.99 -0.60
CA PHE A 81 1.53 1.16 -2.06
C PHE A 81 1.48 -0.17 -2.81
N LEU A 82 2.18 -1.20 -2.31
CA LEU A 82 2.19 -2.54 -2.93
C LEU A 82 0.80 -3.19 -2.84
N PHE A 83 0.14 -3.13 -1.68
CA PHE A 83 -1.22 -3.63 -1.52
C PHE A 83 -2.23 -2.87 -2.38
N SER A 84 -2.08 -1.54 -2.52
CA SER A 84 -2.88 -0.76 -3.47
C SER A 84 -2.66 -1.22 -4.92
N SER A 85 -1.42 -1.52 -5.29
CA SER A 85 -1.07 -2.05 -6.61
C SER A 85 -1.72 -3.41 -6.86
N PHE A 86 -1.66 -4.33 -5.90
CA PHE A 86 -2.35 -5.63 -5.99
C PHE A 86 -3.86 -5.46 -6.09
N GLY A 87 -4.46 -4.59 -5.27
CA GLY A 87 -5.87 -4.25 -5.35
C GLY A 87 -6.26 -3.79 -6.75
N LEU A 88 -5.53 -2.82 -7.30
CA LEU A 88 -5.76 -2.30 -8.65
C LEU A 88 -5.63 -3.38 -9.74
N MET A 89 -4.63 -4.26 -9.63
CA MET A 89 -4.44 -5.36 -10.57
C MET A 89 -5.61 -6.34 -10.52
N TRP A 90 -6.06 -6.72 -9.33
CA TRP A 90 -7.22 -7.61 -9.16
C TRP A 90 -8.54 -6.95 -9.56
N GLY A 91 -8.73 -5.66 -9.28
CA GLY A 91 -9.94 -4.92 -9.60
C GLY A 91 -10.21 -4.86 -11.10
N LYS A 92 -9.15 -4.78 -11.93
CA LYS A 92 -9.26 -4.88 -13.40
C LYS A 92 -9.90 -6.20 -13.85
N THR A 93 -9.70 -7.29 -13.10
CA THR A 93 -10.24 -8.61 -13.48
C THR A 93 -11.69 -8.81 -13.05
N GLY A 94 -12.20 -8.03 -12.09
CA GLY A 94 -13.54 -8.24 -11.50
C GLY A 94 -13.68 -9.50 -10.64
N ARG A 95 -12.60 -10.26 -10.42
CA ARG A 95 -12.62 -11.57 -9.74
C ARG A 95 -12.47 -11.46 -8.22
N TRP A 96 -13.42 -10.80 -7.56
CA TRP A 96 -13.33 -10.44 -6.12
C TRP A 96 -13.08 -11.65 -5.20
N LYS A 97 -13.83 -12.74 -5.40
CA LYS A 97 -13.73 -13.94 -4.54
C LYS A 97 -12.34 -14.58 -4.58
N GLU A 98 -11.72 -14.64 -5.75
CA GLU A 98 -10.37 -15.21 -5.90
C GLU A 98 -9.29 -14.24 -5.44
N ALA A 99 -9.51 -12.95 -5.63
CA ALA A 99 -8.66 -11.90 -5.08
C ALA A 99 -8.58 -12.04 -3.56
N LEU A 100 -9.73 -12.16 -2.88
CA LEU A 100 -9.79 -12.41 -1.43
C LEU A 100 -9.11 -13.72 -1.04
N LYS A 101 -9.40 -14.83 -1.73
CA LYS A 101 -8.78 -16.13 -1.43
C LYS A 101 -7.25 -16.09 -1.48
N LYS A 102 -6.67 -15.30 -2.40
CA LYS A 102 -5.22 -15.18 -2.57
C LYS A 102 -4.59 -14.10 -1.69
N ALA A 103 -5.25 -12.96 -1.49
CA ALA A 103 -4.70 -11.82 -0.75
C ALA A 103 -4.92 -11.91 0.76
N MET A 104 -6.07 -12.42 1.22
CA MET A 104 -6.43 -12.44 2.64
C MET A 104 -5.47 -13.24 3.53
N PRO A 105 -4.96 -14.41 3.13
CA PRO A 105 -3.96 -15.11 3.94
C PRO A 105 -2.75 -14.23 4.24
N PHE A 106 -2.25 -13.52 3.23
CA PHE A 106 -1.11 -12.61 3.40
C PHE A 106 -1.45 -11.40 4.26
N ILE A 107 -2.62 -10.77 4.05
CA ILE A 107 -3.09 -9.64 4.88
C ILE A 107 -3.22 -10.06 6.35
N ILE A 108 -3.87 -11.20 6.62
CA ILE A 108 -4.04 -11.75 7.98
C ILE A 108 -2.69 -12.05 8.61
N CYS A 109 -1.77 -12.68 7.88
CA CYS A 109 -0.41 -12.90 8.38
C CYS A 109 0.26 -11.57 8.74
N THR A 110 0.16 -10.53 7.90
CA THR A 110 0.75 -9.21 8.22
C THR A 110 0.08 -8.52 9.41
N MET A 111 -1.22 -8.75 9.66
CA MET A 111 -1.92 -8.27 10.85
C MET A 111 -1.43 -8.94 12.14
N ALA A 112 -0.94 -10.17 12.05
CA ALA A 112 -0.39 -10.91 13.19
C ALA A 112 1.07 -10.53 13.52
N VAL A 113 1.76 -9.79 12.65
CA VAL A 113 3.14 -9.36 12.89
C VAL A 113 3.12 -8.10 13.78
N PRO A 114 3.78 -8.11 14.95
CA PRO A 114 3.90 -6.94 15.80
C PRO A 114 4.51 -5.76 15.05
N ASN A 115 4.03 -4.54 15.33
CA ASN A 115 4.50 -3.29 14.70
C ASN A 115 4.26 -3.19 13.19
N VAL A 116 3.40 -4.03 12.62
CA VAL A 116 2.92 -3.89 11.24
C VAL A 116 1.49 -3.36 11.25
N ASN A 117 1.25 -2.30 10.47
CA ASN A 117 -0.09 -1.75 10.31
C ASN A 117 -0.89 -2.60 9.29
N GLY A 118 -1.40 -3.74 9.74
CA GLY A 118 -2.17 -4.64 8.88
C GLY A 118 -3.52 -4.08 8.42
N LEU A 119 -4.13 -3.17 9.17
CA LEU A 119 -5.35 -2.46 8.75
C LEU A 119 -5.09 -1.60 7.51
N LEU A 120 -3.96 -0.90 7.47
CA LEU A 120 -3.54 -0.17 6.27
C LEU A 120 -3.44 -1.09 5.05
N HIS A 121 -2.85 -2.28 5.19
CA HIS A 121 -2.75 -3.25 4.10
C HIS A 121 -4.12 -3.66 3.55
N LEU A 122 -5.08 -3.91 4.46
CA LEU A 122 -6.45 -4.24 4.10
C LEU A 122 -7.12 -3.09 3.35
N TYR A 123 -7.04 -1.87 3.89
CA TYR A 123 -7.62 -0.68 3.26
C TYR A 123 -7.03 -0.41 1.88
N CYS A 124 -5.70 -0.43 1.76
CA CYS A 124 -5.02 -0.26 0.50
C CYS A 124 -5.49 -1.26 -0.57
N PHE A 125 -5.60 -2.54 -0.20
CA PHE A 125 -6.05 -3.60 -1.10
C PHE A 125 -7.50 -3.40 -1.54
N ILE A 126 -8.42 -3.18 -0.59
CA ILE A 126 -9.85 -3.01 -0.87
C ILE A 126 -10.08 -1.77 -1.73
N LEU A 127 -9.52 -0.62 -1.35
CA LEU A 127 -9.68 0.62 -2.11
C LEU A 127 -9.09 0.50 -3.51
N GLY A 128 -7.90 -0.11 -3.64
CA GLY A 128 -7.29 -0.36 -4.95
C GLY A 128 -8.19 -1.22 -5.83
N TYR A 129 -8.79 -2.27 -5.26
CA TYR A 129 -9.73 -3.13 -5.97
C TYR A 129 -10.95 -2.34 -6.46
N ILE A 130 -11.62 -1.60 -5.57
CA ILE A 130 -12.81 -0.81 -5.88
C ILE A 130 -12.50 0.21 -6.97
N VAL A 131 -11.42 0.97 -6.84
CA VAL A 131 -11.02 2.00 -7.82
C VAL A 131 -10.84 1.38 -9.21
N ALA A 132 -10.08 0.29 -9.33
CA ALA A 132 -9.88 -0.34 -10.63
C ALA A 132 -11.15 -0.99 -11.18
N TYR A 133 -11.96 -1.63 -10.32
CA TYR A 133 -13.22 -2.24 -10.73
C TYR A 133 -14.20 -1.20 -11.28
N CYS A 134 -14.39 -0.08 -10.57
CA CYS A 134 -15.25 1.02 -11.03
C CYS A 134 -14.75 1.62 -12.35
N VAL A 135 -13.45 1.94 -12.45
CA VAL A 135 -12.86 2.50 -13.68
C VAL A 135 -13.03 1.54 -14.87
N ASN A 136 -12.89 0.23 -14.66
CA ASN A 136 -13.03 -0.73 -15.74
C ASN A 136 -14.48 -0.84 -16.22
N ASN A 137 -15.46 -0.85 -15.30
CA ASN A 137 -16.88 -0.90 -15.65
C ASN A 137 -17.38 0.37 -16.34
N ILE A 138 -16.78 1.54 -16.05
CA ILE A 138 -17.09 2.78 -16.77
C ILE A 138 -16.61 2.70 -18.22
N LYS A 139 -15.46 2.08 -18.48
CA LYS A 139 -14.90 1.96 -19.85
C LYS A 139 -15.62 0.96 -20.75
N ILE A 140 -16.36 0.03 -20.17
CA ILE A 140 -17.09 -1.02 -20.91
C ILE A 140 -18.52 -0.54 -21.29
N ARG A 141 -18.98 0.58 -20.71
CA ARG A 141 -20.20 1.28 -21.12
C ARG A 141 -19.89 2.34 -22.17
#